data_AF-A0A661QFF9-F1
#
_entry.id   AF-A0A661QFF9-F1
#
_cell.length_a   1.000
_cell.length_b   1.000
_cell.length_c   1.000
_cell.angle_alpha   90.00
_cell.angle_beta   90.00
_cell.angle_gamma   90.00
#
_symmetry.space_group_name_H-M   'P 1'
#
loop_
_entity.id
_entity.type
_entity.pdbx_description
1 polymer ?
#
loop_
_entity_poly.entity_id
_entity_poly.type
_entity_poly.pdbx_seq_one_letter_code
_entity_poly.pdbx_strand_id
1 'polypeptide(L)'
;MLKKEEFNKYEPFKQIAVQKVGKTGYTALYELPGPDGIWRTWAHPIDKIIAIDMSKLKKPLGKNFPGFWKVYTGVKGGRESRGYYNWQDKDGQIRAKFMVCTPVRGTRYVVAATTYLDEFTVPVRKLEARASVLTSRVRNMSIVILVGTLILIGLIVSIYGHLLTRRIKSLTQLAERISVGELDAELKVKSTDEIGDLAEAIGRMQESIRLSIERLRRRR
;
A
#
# COMPACT_ATOMS: atom_id res chain seq x y z
N MET A 1 -19.21 16.57 53.45
CA MET A 1 -19.09 15.78 52.20
C MET A 1 -19.79 16.54 51.08
N LEU A 2 -19.18 16.65 49.90
CA LEU A 2 -19.80 17.29 48.74
C LEU A 2 -21.06 16.54 48.31
N LYS A 3 -22.07 17.24 47.81
CA LYS A 3 -23.25 16.61 47.19
C LYS A 3 -22.86 15.98 45.86
N LYS A 4 -23.66 15.02 45.38
CA LYS A 4 -23.34 14.19 44.21
C LYS A 4 -23.13 15.03 42.94
N GLU A 5 -23.88 16.12 42.82
CA GLU A 5 -23.85 17.06 41.70
C GLU A 5 -22.67 18.06 41.78
N GLU A 6 -21.98 18.13 42.91
CA GLU A 6 -20.86 19.04 43.17
C GLU A 6 -19.51 18.39 42.85
N PHE A 7 -19.43 17.05 42.77
CA PHE A 7 -18.18 16.34 42.46
C PHE A 7 -17.63 16.72 41.08
N ASN A 8 -18.46 16.78 40.04
CA ASN A 8 -18.01 17.20 38.70
C ASN A 8 -17.69 18.71 38.61
N LYS A 9 -18.03 19.49 39.65
CA LYS A 9 -17.69 20.92 39.79
C LYS A 9 -16.45 21.15 40.65
N TYR A 10 -16.03 20.15 41.43
CA TYR A 10 -14.80 20.21 42.19
C TYR A 10 -13.61 19.92 41.27
N GLU A 11 -12.94 21.00 40.85
CA GLU A 11 -11.91 20.98 39.81
C GLU A 11 -10.78 19.97 40.04
N PRO A 12 -10.20 19.83 41.26
CA PRO A 12 -9.15 18.84 41.49
C PRO A 12 -9.60 17.39 41.24
N PHE A 13 -10.85 17.06 41.56
CA PHE A 13 -11.39 15.72 41.30
C PHE A 13 -11.67 15.51 39.80
N LYS A 14 -12.26 16.52 39.14
CA LYS A 14 -12.58 16.45 37.72
C LYS A 14 -11.32 16.23 36.87
N GLN A 15 -10.23 16.92 37.17
CA GLN A 15 -8.96 16.78 36.44
C GLN A 15 -8.36 15.37 36.54
N ILE A 16 -8.57 14.68 37.66
CA ILE A 16 -8.12 13.30 37.86
C ILE A 16 -9.07 12.31 37.14
N ALA A 17 -10.37 12.51 37.30
CA ALA A 17 -11.39 11.56 36.83
C ALA A 17 -11.70 11.68 35.32
N VAL A 18 -11.53 12.88 34.74
CA VAL A 18 -11.85 13.20 33.34
C VAL A 18 -10.58 13.67 32.63
N GLN A 19 -9.82 12.70 32.13
CA GLN A 19 -8.61 12.90 31.37
C GLN A 19 -8.88 12.70 29.88
N LYS A 20 -8.13 13.41 29.03
CA LYS A 20 -8.24 13.27 27.58
C LYS A 20 -7.58 11.98 27.10
N VAL A 21 -8.25 11.25 26.22
CA VAL A 21 -7.72 10.03 25.57
C VAL A 21 -7.74 10.27 24.06
N GLY A 22 -6.57 10.37 23.42
CA GLY A 22 -6.50 10.76 22.01
C GLY A 22 -6.94 12.22 21.77
N LYS A 23 -7.67 12.49 20.68
CA LYS A 23 -8.14 13.84 20.33
C LYS A 23 -9.51 14.16 20.92
N THR A 24 -10.47 13.24 20.84
CA THR A 24 -11.85 13.46 21.29
C THR A 24 -12.33 12.42 22.32
N GLY A 25 -11.55 11.38 22.58
CA GLY A 25 -11.77 10.44 23.67
C GLY A 25 -11.49 11.04 25.05
N TYR A 26 -11.98 10.37 26.08
CA TYR A 26 -11.91 10.82 27.47
C TYR A 26 -12.13 9.68 28.46
N THR A 27 -11.71 9.91 29.71
CA THR A 27 -12.11 9.08 30.84
C THR A 27 -13.38 9.60 31.53
N ALA A 28 -14.08 8.71 32.21
CA ALA A 28 -15.24 9.01 33.04
C ALA A 28 -15.22 8.13 34.28
N LEU A 29 -15.81 8.61 35.37
CA LEU A 29 -15.95 7.87 36.61
C LEU A 29 -17.41 7.56 36.87
N TYR A 30 -17.70 6.30 37.14
CA TYR A 30 -19.03 5.84 37.53
C TYR A 30 -18.96 4.83 38.67
N GLU A 31 -20.11 4.48 39.22
CA GLU A 31 -20.23 3.59 40.36
C GLU A 31 -21.12 2.39 40.03
N LEU A 32 -20.72 1.23 40.55
CA LEU A 32 -21.55 0.03 40.56
C LEU A 32 -22.89 0.30 41.28
N PRO A 33 -23.98 -0.35 40.87
CA PRO A 33 -25.28 -0.13 41.47
C PRO A 33 -25.30 -0.56 42.94
N GLY A 34 -25.88 0.28 43.80
CA GLY A 34 -26.17 -0.05 45.18
C GLY A 34 -27.47 -0.85 45.32
N PRO A 35 -28.06 -0.92 46.53
CA PRO A 35 -29.36 -1.56 46.76
C PRO A 35 -30.50 -0.98 45.90
N ASP A 36 -30.36 0.28 45.48
CA ASP A 36 -31.29 0.97 44.59
C ASP A 36 -31.17 0.57 43.11
N GLY A 37 -30.16 -0.23 42.74
CA GLY A 37 -29.96 -0.70 41.37
C GLY A 37 -29.42 0.36 40.39
N ILE A 38 -29.07 1.57 40.87
CA ILE A 38 -28.78 2.71 40.00
C ILE A 38 -27.31 2.75 39.61
N TRP A 39 -27.05 2.79 38.30
CA TRP A 39 -25.72 3.01 37.74
C TRP A 39 -25.39 4.49 37.64
N ARG A 40 -24.64 5.01 38.61
CA ARG A 40 -24.40 6.45 38.76
C ARG A 40 -23.12 6.89 38.10
N THR A 41 -23.20 7.96 37.33
CA THR A 41 -22.03 8.65 36.79
C THR A 41 -21.66 9.83 37.68
N TRP A 42 -20.38 9.90 38.08
CA TRP A 42 -19.85 10.90 39.00
C TRP A 42 -19.00 11.96 38.30
N ALA A 43 -18.30 11.58 37.22
CA ALA A 43 -17.48 12.49 36.44
C ALA A 43 -17.57 12.17 34.95
N HIS A 44 -17.85 13.17 34.13
CA HIS A 44 -18.02 13.04 32.68
C HIS A 44 -17.89 14.40 31.97
N PRO A 45 -17.41 14.47 30.71
CA PRO A 45 -17.39 15.71 29.92
C PRO A 45 -18.78 16.27 29.52
N ILE A 46 -19.83 15.49 29.72
CA ILE A 46 -21.22 15.86 29.42
C ILE A 46 -21.94 16.04 30.75
N ASP A 47 -22.15 17.29 31.16
CA ASP A 47 -22.75 17.59 32.47
C ASP A 47 -24.17 17.03 32.61
N LYS A 48 -24.93 16.92 31.51
CA LYS A 48 -26.29 16.38 31.48
C LYS A 48 -26.40 14.91 31.92
N ILE A 49 -25.28 14.19 31.98
CA ILE A 49 -25.28 12.78 32.36
C ILE A 49 -24.66 12.53 33.75
N ILE A 50 -24.32 13.59 34.48
CA ILE A 50 -23.88 13.49 35.87
C ILE A 50 -25.07 13.14 36.76
N ALA A 51 -24.86 12.25 37.73
CA ALA A 51 -25.83 11.80 38.73
C ALA A 51 -27.12 11.14 38.20
N ILE A 52 -27.29 10.99 36.89
CA ILE A 52 -28.40 10.23 36.31
C ILE A 52 -28.11 8.73 36.34
N ASP A 53 -29.18 7.93 36.35
CA ASP A 53 -29.08 6.50 36.05
C ASP A 53 -28.75 6.31 34.57
N MET A 54 -27.59 5.71 34.27
CA MET A 54 -27.18 5.44 32.89
C MET A 54 -28.15 4.52 32.13
N SER A 55 -29.01 3.75 32.82
CA SER A 55 -30.07 2.97 32.17
C SER A 55 -31.06 3.85 31.39
N LYS A 56 -31.23 5.12 31.79
CA LYS A 56 -32.10 6.11 31.13
C LYS A 56 -31.63 6.48 29.73
N LEU A 57 -30.37 6.18 29.38
CA LEU A 57 -29.86 6.37 28.02
C LEU A 57 -30.45 5.39 27.01
N LYS A 58 -31.25 4.40 27.43
CA LYS A 58 -31.94 3.47 26.54
C LYS A 58 -32.81 4.18 25.50
N LYS A 59 -33.55 5.22 25.90
CA LYS A 59 -34.41 5.99 24.99
C LYS A 59 -33.60 6.80 23.96
N PRO A 60 -32.65 7.67 24.35
CA PRO A 60 -31.88 8.45 23.38
C PRO A 60 -30.96 7.59 22.50
N LEU A 61 -30.34 6.52 23.03
CA LEU A 61 -29.43 5.68 22.22
C LEU A 61 -30.18 4.65 21.35
N GLY A 62 -31.43 4.31 21.67
CA GLY A 62 -32.25 3.39 20.89
C GLY A 62 -31.52 2.08 20.58
N LYS A 63 -31.41 1.74 19.28
CA LYS A 63 -30.71 0.53 18.81
C LYS A 63 -29.23 0.45 19.19
N ASN A 64 -28.59 1.57 19.52
CA ASN A 64 -27.18 1.63 19.92
C ASN A 64 -26.97 1.34 21.42
N PHE A 65 -28.03 1.37 22.22
CA PHE A 65 -27.94 1.16 23.68
C PHE A 65 -27.36 -0.21 24.08
N PRO A 66 -27.77 -1.36 23.49
CA PRO A 66 -27.33 -2.67 23.99
C PRO A 66 -25.81 -2.86 23.97
N GLY A 67 -25.12 -2.35 22.94
CA GLY A 67 -23.66 -2.42 22.84
C GLY A 67 -22.96 -1.63 23.96
N PHE A 68 -23.38 -0.38 24.17
CA PHE A 68 -22.91 0.45 25.28
C PHE A 68 -23.16 -0.24 26.62
N TRP A 69 -24.40 -0.69 26.86
CA TRP A 69 -24.82 -1.24 28.13
C TRP A 69 -24.10 -2.54 28.48
N LYS A 70 -23.86 -3.40 27.48
CA LYS A 70 -23.08 -4.64 27.65
C LYS A 70 -21.66 -4.34 28.15
N VAL A 71 -20.96 -3.40 27.54
CA VAL A 71 -19.59 -3.03 27.97
C VAL A 71 -19.63 -2.36 29.34
N TYR A 72 -20.52 -1.38 29.51
CA TYR A 72 -20.63 -0.58 30.73
C TYR A 72 -20.97 -1.41 31.98
N THR A 73 -21.83 -2.43 31.85
CA THR A 73 -22.24 -3.30 32.96
C THR A 73 -21.45 -4.59 33.07
N GLY A 74 -20.61 -4.92 32.08
CA GLY A 74 -19.76 -6.11 32.08
C GLY A 74 -18.73 -6.16 33.22
N VAL A 75 -18.54 -5.05 33.93
CA VAL A 75 -17.69 -4.94 35.13
C VAL A 75 -18.28 -5.58 36.39
N LYS A 76 -19.56 -6.01 36.35
CA LYS A 76 -20.17 -6.76 37.46
C LYS A 76 -19.31 -7.98 37.78
N GLY A 77 -19.03 -8.20 39.07
CA GLY A 77 -18.11 -9.24 39.53
C GLY A 77 -16.65 -8.80 39.59
N GLY A 78 -16.36 -7.49 39.47
CA GLY A 78 -15.03 -6.92 39.73
C GLY A 78 -14.01 -7.13 38.61
N ARG A 79 -14.44 -7.60 37.43
CA ARG A 79 -13.58 -7.78 36.26
C ARG A 79 -13.57 -6.54 35.38
N GLU A 80 -12.50 -6.35 34.64
CA GLU A 80 -12.48 -5.36 33.57
C GLU A 80 -13.47 -5.76 32.46
N SER A 81 -14.10 -4.77 31.83
CA SER A 81 -14.96 -4.95 30.66
C SER A 81 -14.50 -4.02 29.54
N ARG A 82 -14.54 -4.48 28.30
CA ARG A 82 -14.12 -3.69 27.14
C ARG A 82 -14.95 -4.03 25.91
N GLY A 83 -15.08 -3.09 24.98
CA GLY A 83 -15.72 -3.36 23.71
C GLY A 83 -16.07 -2.15 22.86
N TYR A 84 -16.54 -2.46 21.65
CA TYR A 84 -17.01 -1.48 20.69
C TYR A 84 -18.50 -1.19 20.88
N TYR A 85 -18.87 0.06 20.69
CA TYR A 85 -20.27 0.52 20.74
C TYR A 85 -20.44 1.77 19.89
N ASN A 86 -21.69 2.09 19.55
CA ASN A 86 -22.02 3.33 18.88
C ASN A 86 -22.50 4.34 19.91
N TRP A 87 -21.91 5.53 19.88
CA TRP A 87 -22.27 6.63 20.76
C TRP A 87 -22.83 7.79 19.94
N GLN A 88 -23.89 8.41 20.46
CA GLN A 88 -24.45 9.62 19.89
C GLN A 88 -23.83 10.84 20.59
N ASP A 89 -23.09 11.65 19.84
CA ASP A 89 -22.47 12.87 20.33
C ASP A 89 -23.52 13.98 20.55
N LYS A 90 -23.11 15.08 21.20
CA LYS A 90 -23.99 16.23 21.49
C LYS A 90 -24.67 16.79 20.23
N ASP A 91 -24.00 16.70 19.10
CA ASP A 91 -24.46 17.20 17.80
C ASP A 91 -25.35 16.19 17.05
N GLY A 92 -25.71 15.08 17.70
CA GLY A 92 -26.59 14.05 17.15
C GLY A 92 -25.90 13.02 16.26
N GLN A 93 -24.63 13.23 15.90
CA GLN A 93 -23.85 12.28 15.11
C GLN A 93 -23.59 10.97 15.87
N ILE A 94 -23.78 9.85 15.19
CA ILE A 94 -23.48 8.52 15.75
C ILE A 94 -22.08 8.12 15.30
N ARG A 95 -21.17 7.92 16.25
CA ARG A 95 -19.79 7.49 15.98
C ARG A 95 -19.44 6.23 16.74
N ALA A 96 -18.64 5.37 16.12
CA ALA A 96 -18.13 4.16 16.74
C ALA A 96 -17.06 4.53 17.79
N LYS A 97 -17.23 4.02 19.00
CA LYS A 97 -16.31 4.18 20.12
C LYS A 97 -15.84 2.83 20.62
N PHE A 98 -14.63 2.83 21.18
CA PHE A 98 -14.13 1.73 22.00
C PHE A 98 -14.04 2.22 23.45
N MET A 99 -14.46 1.38 24.38
CA MET A 99 -14.41 1.67 25.82
C MET A 99 -13.75 0.52 26.56
N VAL A 100 -12.93 0.87 27.56
CA VAL A 100 -12.44 -0.03 28.60
C VAL A 100 -12.94 0.50 29.93
N CYS A 101 -13.58 -0.36 30.72
CA CYS A 101 -14.09 -0.08 32.05
C CYS A 101 -13.34 -0.92 33.07
N THR A 102 -12.60 -0.27 33.96
CA THR A 102 -11.75 -0.93 34.96
C THR A 102 -12.23 -0.57 36.38
N PRO A 103 -12.65 -1.56 37.19
CA PRO A 103 -13.00 -1.33 38.59
C PRO A 103 -11.82 -0.79 39.40
N VAL A 104 -12.08 0.20 40.26
CA VAL A 104 -11.11 0.74 41.20
C VAL A 104 -11.07 -0.16 42.43
N ARG A 105 -9.92 -0.83 42.65
CA ARG A 105 -9.73 -1.82 43.72
C ARG A 105 -10.13 -1.27 45.09
N GLY A 106 -10.87 -2.07 45.85
CA GLY A 106 -11.32 -1.70 47.20
C GLY A 106 -12.48 -0.70 47.25
N THR A 107 -13.05 -0.30 46.10
CA THR A 107 -14.15 0.66 46.03
C THR A 107 -15.28 0.15 45.12
N ARG A 108 -16.40 0.88 45.08
CA ARG A 108 -17.49 0.64 44.12
C ARG A 108 -17.31 1.41 42.81
N TYR A 109 -16.24 2.17 42.66
CA TYR A 109 -16.02 3.03 41.51
C TYR A 109 -15.39 2.27 40.35
N VAL A 110 -15.67 2.75 39.14
CA VAL A 110 -15.17 2.21 37.89
C VAL A 110 -14.74 3.38 37.02
N VAL A 111 -13.54 3.27 36.45
CA VAL A 111 -13.03 4.23 35.47
C VAL A 111 -13.30 3.68 34.08
N ALA A 112 -14.03 4.43 33.26
CA ALA A 112 -14.17 4.16 31.84
C ALA A 112 -13.19 5.02 31.06
N ALA A 113 -12.36 4.44 30.20
CA ALA A 113 -11.58 5.15 29.21
C ALA A 113 -12.20 4.91 27.83
N THR A 114 -12.54 5.98 27.11
CA THR A 114 -13.23 5.90 25.82
C THR A 114 -12.45 6.62 24.73
N THR A 115 -12.49 6.09 23.51
CA THR A 115 -11.95 6.79 22.33
C THR A 115 -12.79 6.50 21.09
N TYR A 116 -12.74 7.37 20.10
CA TYR A 116 -13.44 7.20 18.83
C TYR A 116 -12.58 6.45 17.83
N LEU A 117 -13.20 5.55 17.07
CA LEU A 117 -12.49 4.64 16.16
C LEU A 117 -12.03 5.33 14.88
N ASP A 118 -12.73 6.38 14.46
CA ASP A 118 -12.36 7.20 13.29
C ASP A 118 -11.03 7.93 13.47
N GLU A 119 -10.68 8.33 14.69
CA GLU A 119 -9.39 8.96 15.01
C GLU A 119 -8.19 8.09 14.62
N PHE A 120 -8.34 6.77 14.72
CA PHE A 120 -7.28 5.81 14.37
C PHE A 120 -7.45 5.24 12.97
N THR A 121 -8.68 5.04 12.51
CA THR A 121 -8.94 4.43 11.20
C THR A 121 -8.80 5.43 10.04
N VAL A 122 -9.13 6.71 10.22
CA VAL A 122 -9.00 7.71 9.14
C VAL A 122 -7.54 7.92 8.72
N PRO A 123 -6.56 8.11 9.62
CA PRO A 123 -5.16 8.20 9.24
C PRO A 123 -4.66 6.95 8.51
N VAL A 124 -5.03 5.76 8.99
CA VAL A 124 -4.65 4.48 8.36
C VAL A 124 -5.22 4.39 6.94
N ARG A 125 -6.50 4.66 6.74
CA ARG A 125 -7.13 4.66 5.40
C ARG A 125 -6.47 5.68 4.46
N LYS A 126 -6.09 6.85 4.96
CA LYS A 126 -5.35 7.86 4.16
C LYS A 126 -3.97 7.35 3.75
N LEU A 127 -3.28 6.64 4.64
CA LEU A 127 -1.98 6.02 4.33
C LEU A 127 -2.15 4.89 3.31
N GLU A 128 -3.14 4.01 3.48
CA GLU A 128 -3.47 2.95 2.52
C GLU A 128 -3.78 3.53 1.13
N ALA A 129 -4.61 4.57 1.05
CA ALA A 129 -4.93 5.24 -0.21
C ALA A 129 -3.71 5.90 -0.87
N ARG A 130 -2.80 6.49 -0.08
CA ARG A 130 -1.55 7.04 -0.62
C ARG A 130 -0.62 5.93 -1.11
N ALA A 131 -0.51 4.85 -0.35
CA ALA A 131 0.30 3.69 -0.71
C ALA A 131 -0.20 3.05 -2.00
N SER A 132 -1.52 2.87 -2.17
CA SER A 132 -2.09 2.28 -3.40
C SER A 132 -1.86 3.14 -4.65
N VAL A 133 -1.88 4.47 -4.50
CA VAL A 133 -1.54 5.40 -5.60
C VAL A 133 -0.06 5.29 -5.96
N LEU A 134 0.84 5.25 -4.97
CA LEU A 134 2.27 5.10 -5.20
C LEU A 134 2.61 3.75 -5.86
N THR A 135 2.04 2.65 -5.37
CA THR A 135 2.26 1.32 -5.96
C THR A 135 1.74 1.24 -7.39
N SER A 136 0.58 1.85 -7.67
CA SER A 136 0.03 1.92 -9.03
C SER A 136 0.94 2.73 -9.97
N ARG A 137 1.52 3.83 -9.49
CA ARG A 137 2.46 4.65 -10.26
C ARG A 137 3.75 3.89 -10.58
N VAL A 138 4.33 3.22 -9.58
CA VAL A 138 5.53 2.38 -9.76
C VAL A 138 5.23 1.25 -10.75
N ARG A 139 4.11 0.54 -10.60
CA ARG A 139 3.69 -0.51 -11.52
C ARG A 139 3.57 -0.01 -12.96
N ASN A 140 2.89 1.11 -13.18
CA ASN A 140 2.73 1.67 -14.53
C ASN A 140 4.08 2.08 -15.12
N MET A 141 4.96 2.69 -14.33
CA MET A 141 6.31 3.03 -14.76
C MET A 141 7.13 1.78 -15.12
N SER A 142 7.05 0.72 -14.32
CA SER A 142 7.69 -0.57 -14.62
C SER A 142 7.15 -1.18 -15.92
N ILE A 143 5.84 -1.11 -16.17
CA ILE A 143 5.24 -1.58 -17.43
C ILE A 143 5.75 -0.76 -18.62
N VAL A 144 5.80 0.57 -18.50
CA VAL A 144 6.33 1.44 -19.56
C VAL A 144 7.80 1.12 -19.84
N ILE A 145 8.63 0.94 -18.81
CA ILE A 145 10.04 0.56 -18.96
C ILE A 145 10.15 -0.81 -19.62
N LEU A 146 9.36 -1.79 -19.20
CA LEU A 146 9.36 -3.14 -19.77
C LEU A 146 9.00 -3.11 -21.26
N VAL A 147 7.89 -2.47 -21.61
CA VAL A 147 7.43 -2.34 -23.00
C VAL A 147 8.46 -1.56 -23.82
N GLY A 148 8.96 -0.44 -23.30
CA GLY A 148 10.00 0.35 -23.98
C GLY A 148 11.28 -0.46 -24.24
N THR A 149 11.69 -1.30 -23.28
CA THR A 149 12.85 -2.18 -23.41
C THR A 149 12.62 -3.26 -24.47
N LEU A 150 11.44 -3.89 -24.49
CA LEU A 150 11.09 -4.88 -25.51
C LEU A 150 11.06 -4.28 -26.91
N ILE A 151 10.50 -3.07 -27.07
CA ILE A 151 10.49 -2.35 -28.34
C ILE A 151 11.93 -2.04 -28.78
N LEU A 152 12.77 -1.54 -27.87
CA LEU A 152 14.16 -1.21 -28.16
C LEU A 152 14.95 -2.45 -28.61
N ILE A 153 14.82 -3.57 -27.89
CA ILE A 153 15.45 -4.85 -28.27
C ILE A 153 14.97 -5.29 -29.65
N GLY A 154 13.64 -5.26 -29.89
CA GLY A 154 13.07 -5.63 -31.19
C GLY A 154 13.61 -4.78 -32.34
N LEU A 155 13.79 -3.47 -32.11
CA LEU A 155 14.31 -2.53 -33.09
C LEU A 155 15.80 -2.80 -33.38
N ILE A 156 16.61 -3.01 -32.34
CA ILE A 156 18.03 -3.38 -32.48
C ILE A 156 18.18 -4.69 -33.25
N VAL A 157 17.47 -5.74 -32.83
CA VAL A 157 17.52 -7.06 -33.48
C VAL A 157 17.08 -6.97 -34.94
N SER A 158 16.02 -6.20 -35.23
CA SER A 158 15.55 -6.02 -36.60
C SER A 158 16.60 -5.33 -37.49
N ILE A 159 17.19 -4.22 -37.03
CA ILE A 159 18.20 -3.47 -37.79
C ILE A 159 19.45 -4.32 -38.04
N TYR A 160 20.03 -4.89 -36.97
CA TYR A 160 21.24 -5.70 -37.08
C TYR A 160 20.99 -6.98 -37.88
N GLY A 161 19.84 -7.62 -37.69
CA GLY A 161 19.44 -8.81 -38.44
C GLY A 161 19.37 -8.54 -39.95
N HIS A 162 18.75 -7.42 -40.37
CA HIS A 162 18.68 -7.05 -41.78
C HIS A 162 20.05 -6.70 -42.36
N LEU A 163 20.87 -5.94 -41.62
CA LEU A 163 22.21 -5.55 -42.06
C LEU A 163 23.11 -6.77 -42.26
N LEU A 164 23.14 -7.67 -41.26
CA LEU A 164 23.96 -8.88 -41.28
C LEU A 164 23.50 -9.83 -42.38
N THR A 165 22.20 -10.11 -42.46
CA THR A 165 21.64 -11.01 -43.49
C THR A 165 21.93 -10.50 -44.90
N ARG A 166 21.82 -9.18 -45.14
CA ARG A 166 22.14 -8.58 -46.44
C ARG A 166 23.61 -8.75 -46.82
N ARG A 167 24.53 -8.55 -45.87
CA ARG A 167 25.98 -8.72 -46.10
C ARG A 167 26.34 -10.18 -46.37
N ILE A 168 25.83 -11.11 -45.56
CA ILE A 168 26.05 -12.55 -45.75
C ILE A 168 25.52 -12.98 -47.11
N LYS A 169 24.28 -12.60 -47.48
CA LYS A 169 23.71 -12.94 -48.78
C LYS A 169 24.54 -12.39 -49.95
N SER A 170 25.10 -11.19 -49.82
CA SER A 170 26.00 -10.62 -50.84
C SER A 170 27.29 -11.43 -50.99
N LEU A 171 27.89 -11.90 -49.87
CA LEU A 171 29.07 -12.76 -49.92
C LEU A 171 28.75 -14.14 -50.51
N THR A 172 27.62 -14.73 -50.13
CA THR A 172 27.14 -16.00 -50.69
C THR A 172 26.94 -15.89 -52.20
N GLN A 173 26.29 -14.83 -52.68
CA GLN A 173 26.10 -14.58 -54.12
C GLN A 173 27.43 -14.39 -54.87
N LEU A 174 28.40 -13.71 -54.26
CA LEU A 174 29.73 -13.57 -54.88
C LEU A 174 30.43 -14.93 -54.99
N ALA A 175 30.41 -15.72 -53.92
CA ALA A 175 31.01 -17.06 -53.92
C ALA A 175 30.36 -17.98 -54.97
N GLU A 176 29.04 -17.91 -55.13
CA GLU A 176 28.30 -18.65 -56.17
C GLU A 176 28.69 -18.22 -57.59
N ARG A 177 28.89 -16.92 -57.83
CA ARG A 177 29.37 -16.42 -59.13
C ARG A 177 30.81 -16.86 -59.43
N ILE A 178 31.68 -16.85 -58.43
CA ILE A 178 33.05 -17.35 -58.54
C ILE A 178 33.05 -18.85 -58.90
N SER A 179 32.16 -19.66 -58.30
CA SER A 179 32.13 -21.11 -58.52
C SER A 179 31.74 -21.49 -59.96
N VAL A 180 30.95 -20.66 -60.64
CA VAL A 180 30.57 -20.85 -62.06
C VAL A 180 31.56 -20.20 -63.05
N GLY A 181 32.67 -19.65 -62.57
CA GLY A 181 33.76 -19.10 -63.39
C GLY A 181 33.68 -17.59 -63.65
N GLU A 182 32.77 -16.86 -63.03
CA GLU A 182 32.71 -15.40 -63.11
C GLU A 182 33.70 -14.74 -62.14
N LEU A 183 34.97 -14.66 -62.55
CA LEU A 183 36.05 -14.16 -61.69
C LEU A 183 36.19 -12.63 -61.70
N ASP A 184 35.45 -11.92 -62.55
CA ASP A 184 35.46 -10.45 -62.64
C ASP A 184 34.39 -9.77 -61.78
N ALA A 185 33.69 -10.52 -60.93
CA ALA A 185 32.68 -9.97 -60.02
C ALA A 185 33.30 -9.09 -58.92
N GLU A 186 32.71 -7.91 -58.68
CA GLU A 186 33.21 -6.93 -57.70
C GLU A 186 32.73 -7.22 -56.27
N LEU A 187 33.64 -7.16 -55.29
CA LEU A 187 33.35 -7.34 -53.87
C LEU A 187 32.67 -6.07 -53.30
N LYS A 188 31.35 -6.12 -53.10
CA LYS A 188 30.55 -4.96 -52.64
C LYS A 188 30.40 -4.85 -51.11
N VAL A 189 31.01 -5.74 -50.34
CA VAL A 189 30.88 -5.76 -48.88
C VAL A 189 32.02 -4.96 -48.24
N LYS A 190 31.70 -3.80 -47.68
CA LYS A 190 32.60 -3.01 -46.84
C LYS A 190 32.19 -3.17 -45.38
N SER A 191 33.05 -3.81 -44.59
CA SER A 191 32.89 -3.95 -43.15
C SER A 191 34.25 -3.99 -42.48
N THR A 192 34.30 -3.59 -41.20
CA THR A 192 35.51 -3.63 -40.35
C THR A 192 35.36 -4.63 -39.20
N ASP A 193 34.31 -5.45 -39.25
CA ASP A 193 34.05 -6.57 -38.33
C ASP A 193 34.47 -7.90 -38.98
N GLU A 194 34.13 -9.03 -38.35
CA GLU A 194 34.44 -10.38 -38.84
C GLU A 194 33.84 -10.66 -40.23
N ILE A 195 32.77 -9.95 -40.63
CA ILE A 195 32.20 -10.05 -41.98
C ILE A 195 33.12 -9.37 -43.01
N GLY A 196 33.85 -8.33 -42.59
CA GLY A 196 34.88 -7.68 -43.40
C GLY A 196 36.07 -8.60 -43.64
N ASP A 197 36.56 -9.26 -42.59
CA ASP A 197 37.65 -10.23 -42.70
C ASP A 197 37.28 -11.40 -43.61
N LEU A 198 36.04 -11.90 -43.52
CA LEU A 198 35.52 -12.93 -44.41
C LEU A 198 35.43 -12.43 -45.86
N ALA A 199 34.94 -11.21 -46.07
CA ALA A 199 34.85 -10.59 -47.39
C ALA A 199 36.23 -10.51 -48.05
N GLU A 200 37.24 -10.09 -47.29
CA GLU A 200 38.62 -9.99 -47.77
C GLU A 200 39.22 -11.37 -48.10
N ALA A 201 38.97 -12.39 -47.25
CA ALA A 201 39.41 -13.75 -47.50
C ALA A 201 38.82 -14.33 -48.80
N ILE A 202 37.52 -14.11 -49.04
CA ILE A 202 36.87 -14.49 -50.30
C ILE A 202 37.48 -13.76 -51.50
N GLY A 203 37.77 -12.47 -51.37
CA GLY A 203 38.45 -11.68 -52.40
C GLY A 203 39.84 -12.22 -52.76
N ARG A 204 40.66 -12.59 -51.76
CA ARG A 204 41.97 -13.23 -51.99
C ARG A 204 41.84 -14.58 -52.70
N MET A 205 40.83 -15.38 -52.36
CA MET A 205 40.54 -16.66 -53.02
C MET A 205 40.17 -16.46 -54.49
N GLN A 206 39.29 -15.50 -54.79
CA GLN A 206 38.89 -15.14 -56.16
C GLN A 206 40.10 -14.81 -57.03
N GLU A 207 41.00 -13.96 -56.52
CA GLU A 207 42.21 -13.54 -57.25
C GLU A 207 43.18 -14.72 -57.49
N SER A 208 43.36 -15.58 -56.48
CA SER A 208 44.18 -16.79 -56.61
C SER A 208 43.65 -17.75 -57.69
N ILE A 209 42.33 -17.92 -57.78
CA ILE A 209 41.69 -18.74 -58.82
C ILE A 209 41.89 -18.09 -60.20
N ARG A 210 41.68 -16.77 -60.33
CA ARG A 210 41.87 -16.03 -61.59
C ARG A 210 43.29 -16.22 -62.14
N LEU A 211 44.30 -15.97 -61.31
CA LEU A 211 45.71 -16.13 -61.69
C LEU A 211 46.05 -17.58 -62.08
N SER A 212 45.43 -18.57 -61.44
CA SER A 212 45.64 -19.98 -61.75
C SER A 212 45.08 -20.37 -63.13
N ILE A 213 43.89 -19.87 -63.48
CA ILE A 213 43.28 -20.10 -64.80
C ILE A 213 44.06 -19.37 -65.91
N GLU A 214 44.51 -18.14 -65.68
CA GLU A 214 45.34 -17.41 -66.66
C GLU A 214 46.65 -18.13 -66.98
N ARG A 215 47.33 -18.67 -65.95
CA ARG A 215 48.55 -19.46 -66.13
C ARG A 215 48.33 -20.73 -66.96
N LEU A 216 47.19 -21.40 -66.76
CA LEU A 216 46.82 -22.56 -67.57
C LEU A 216 46.55 -22.18 -69.03
N ARG A 217 45.87 -21.05 -69.28
CA ARG A 217 45.64 -20.54 -70.64
C ARG A 217 46.92 -20.16 -71.37
N ARG A 218 47.95 -19.64 -70.69
CA ARG A 218 49.24 -19.29 -71.31
C ARG A 218 50.14 -20.49 -71.63
N ARG A 219 49.86 -21.67 -71.07
CA ARG A 219 50.64 -22.91 -71.30
C ARG A 219 50.05 -23.79 -72.42
N ARG A 220 48.96 -23.37 -73.04
CA ARG A 220 48.31 -24.03 -74.16
C ARG A 220 48.49 -23.19 -75.41
#